data_AF-A0A7C4N086-F1
#
_entry.id   AF-A0A7C4N086-F1
#
_cell.length_a   1.000
_cell.length_b   1.000
_cell.length_c   1.000
_cell.angle_alpha   90.00
_cell.angle_beta   90.00
_cell.angle_gamma   90.00
#
_symmetry.space_group_name_H-M   'P 1'
#
loop_
_entity.id
_entity.type
_entity.pdbx_description
1 polymer ?
#
loop_
_entity_poly.entity_id
_entity_poly.type
_entity_poly.pdbx_seq_one_letter_code
_entity_poly.pdbx_strand_id
1 'polypeptide(L)'
;MAHLKAIVFILIGLAVIILVVQNNAALSKTVQFRMNPYFFQERMTSEITLYEVIIVTYLLGVLSIGLYGIAERFRLKKKIKVLTRTLEEKEKEVNNLRNLPITSDPVPPSKPDAA
;
A
#
# COMPACT_ATOMS: atom_id res chain seq x y z
N MET A 1 -9.33 17.65 8.91
CA MET A 1 -9.16 16.71 7.77
C MET A 1 -9.98 15.42 7.89
N ALA A 2 -9.94 14.70 9.03
CA ALA A 2 -10.68 13.43 9.18
C ALA A 2 -12.21 13.59 9.05
N HIS A 3 -12.80 14.62 9.67
CA HIS A 3 -14.24 14.89 9.58
C HIS A 3 -14.69 15.27 8.17
N LEU A 4 -13.90 16.09 7.45
CA LEU A 4 -14.20 16.45 6.07
C LEU A 4 -14.16 15.21 5.14
N LYS A 5 -13.16 14.35 5.32
CA LYS A 5 -13.10 13.06 4.60
C LYS A 5 -14.30 12.17 4.90
N ALA A 6 -14.74 12.11 6.16
CA ALA A 6 -15.92 11.34 6.55
C ALA A 6 -17.20 11.88 5.89
N ILE A 7 -17.40 13.20 5.91
CA ILE A 7 -18.56 13.85 5.25
C ILE A 7 -18.57 13.55 3.76
N VAL A 8 -17.44 13.68 3.07
CA VAL A 8 -17.33 13.36 1.64
C VAL A 8 -17.65 11.88 1.37
N PHE A 9 -17.15 10.96 2.20
CA PHE A 9 -17.47 9.54 2.07
C PHE A 9 -18.97 9.26 2.24
N ILE A 10 -19.62 9.91 3.20
CA ILE A 10 -21.07 9.78 3.42
C ILE A 10 -21.85 10.30 2.21
N LEU A 11 -21.47 11.47 1.68
CA LEU A 11 -22.13 12.05 0.50
C LEU A 11 -21.98 11.16 -0.74
N ILE A 12 -20.80 10.58 -0.95
CA ILE A 12 -20.57 9.62 -2.04
C ILE A 12 -21.43 8.38 -1.83
N GLY A 13 -21.47 7.82 -0.62
CA GLY A 13 -22.32 6.67 -0.31
C GLY A 13 -23.80 6.95 -0.57
N LEU A 14 -24.28 8.12 -0.18
CA LEU A 14 -25.66 8.55 -0.45
C LEU A 14 -25.93 8.66 -1.96
N ALA A 15 -25.02 9.29 -2.72
CA ALA A 15 -25.15 9.40 -4.17
C ALA A 15 -25.20 8.03 -4.85
N VAL A 16 -24.39 7.07 -4.40
CA VAL A 16 -24.41 5.69 -4.90
C VAL A 16 -25.76 5.03 -4.63
N ILE A 17 -26.30 5.16 -3.41
CA ILE A 17 -27.61 4.59 -3.06
C ILE A 17 -28.70 5.19 -3.95
N ILE A 18 -28.70 6.51 -4.13
CA ILE A 18 -29.67 7.21 -4.98
C ILE A 18 -29.59 6.68 -6.42
N LEU A 19 -28.39 6.54 -6.97
CA LEU A 19 -28.20 5.98 -8.32
C LEU A 19 -28.73 4.56 -8.45
N VAL A 20 -28.48 3.70 -7.45
CA VAL A 20 -28.97 2.32 -7.45
C VAL A 20 -30.50 2.27 -7.41
N VAL A 21 -31.13 3.09 -6.56
CA VAL A 21 -32.59 3.12 -6.44
C VAL A 21 -33.22 3.67 -7.72
N GLN A 22 -32.69 4.76 -8.27
CA GLN A 22 -33.19 5.36 -9.52
C GLN A 22 -33.04 4.41 -10.72
N ASN A 23 -31.98 3.61 -10.75
CA ASN A 23 -31.68 2.70 -11.86
C ASN A 23 -32.10 1.25 -11.58
N ASN A 24 -32.92 0.99 -10.55
CA ASN A 24 -33.29 -0.37 -10.16
C ASN A 24 -33.88 -1.18 -11.32
N ALA A 25 -34.74 -0.56 -12.15
CA ALA A 25 -35.32 -1.22 -13.32
C ALA A 25 -34.27 -1.61 -14.38
N ALA A 26 -33.20 -0.82 -14.53
CA ALA A 26 -32.10 -1.13 -15.44
C ALA A 26 -31.16 -2.20 -14.84
N LEU A 27 -30.91 -2.13 -13.53
CA LEU A 27 -30.05 -3.07 -12.80
C LEU A 27 -30.68 -4.46 -12.60
N SER A 28 -32.00 -4.55 -12.60
CA SER A 28 -32.74 -5.81 -12.54
C SER A 28 -32.79 -6.56 -13.87
N LYS A 29 -32.31 -5.97 -14.97
CA LYS A 29 -32.29 -6.65 -16.27
C LYS A 29 -31.35 -7.84 -16.22
N THR A 30 -31.76 -8.93 -16.87
CA THR A 30 -30.92 -10.10 -17.07
C THR A 30 -30.02 -9.90 -18.28
N VAL A 31 -28.79 -10.36 -18.15
CA VAL A 31 -27.78 -10.39 -19.20
C VAL A 31 -27.29 -11.82 -19.36
N GLN A 32 -27.10 -12.22 -20.61
CA GLN A 32 -26.46 -13.49 -20.95
C GLN A 32 -25.09 -13.20 -21.53
N PHE A 33 -24.05 -13.72 -20.88
CA PHE A 33 -22.70 -13.61 -21.40
C PHE A 33 -22.45 -14.76 -22.37
N ARG A 34 -22.05 -14.40 -23.59
CA ARG A 34 -21.68 -15.34 -24.64
C ARG A 34 -20.17 -15.41 -24.73
N MET A 35 -19.63 -16.62 -24.60
CA MET A 35 -18.21 -16.89 -24.81
C MET A 35 -18.09 -17.78 -26.05
N ASN A 36 -17.54 -17.22 -27.13
CA ASN A 36 -17.27 -17.93 -28.38
C ASN A 36 -15.76 -18.09 -28.60
N PRO A 37 -15.12 -19.09 -27.95
CA PRO A 37 -13.71 -19.39 -28.17
C PRO A 37 -13.52 -20.18 -29.47
N TYR A 38 -12.44 -19.88 -30.22
CA TYR A 38 -12.13 -20.52 -31.52
C TYR A 38 -12.04 -22.06 -31.50
N PHE A 39 -11.75 -22.68 -30.34
CA PHE A 39 -11.49 -24.12 -30.21
C PHE A 39 -12.56 -24.87 -29.41
N PHE A 40 -13.53 -24.20 -28.79
CA PHE A 40 -14.56 -24.87 -27.99
C PHE A 40 -15.96 -24.45 -28.44
N GLN A 41 -16.95 -25.31 -28.17
CA GLN A 41 -18.36 -24.97 -28.40
C GLN A 41 -18.76 -23.71 -27.63
N GLU A 42 -19.60 -22.88 -28.26
CA GLU A 42 -20.13 -21.66 -27.68
C GLU A 42 -20.76 -21.94 -26.31
N ARG A 43 -20.24 -21.28 -25.28
CA ARG A 43 -20.79 -21.37 -23.93
C ARG A 43 -21.63 -20.12 -23.69
N MET A 44 -22.93 -20.33 -23.46
CA MET A 44 -23.81 -19.29 -22.92
C MET A 44 -23.88 -19.46 -21.41
N THR A 45 -23.58 -18.37 -20.69
CA THR A 45 -23.84 -18.31 -19.26
C THR A 45 -25.34 -18.20 -19.01
N SER A 46 -25.80 -18.79 -17.90
CA SER A 46 -27.18 -18.66 -17.43
C SER A 46 -27.58 -17.19 -17.30
N GLU A 47 -28.88 -16.89 -17.28
CA GLU A 47 -29.34 -15.52 -17.07
C GLU A 47 -28.89 -15.01 -15.70
N ILE A 48 -28.03 -14.00 -15.71
CA ILE A 48 -27.53 -13.33 -14.50
C ILE A 48 -28.04 -11.89 -14.54
N THR A 49 -28.46 -11.37 -13.41
CA THR A 49 -28.90 -9.97 -13.31
C THR A 49 -27.70 -9.02 -13.28
N LEU A 50 -27.86 -7.79 -13.78
CA LEU A 50 -26.81 -6.77 -13.65
C LEU A 50 -26.42 -6.52 -12.19
N TYR A 51 -27.35 -6.66 -11.23
CA TYR A 51 -27.06 -6.62 -9.79
C TYR A 51 -25.94 -7.57 -9.39
N GLU A 52 -26.06 -8.84 -9.76
CA GLU A 52 -25.08 -9.88 -9.40
C GLU A 52 -23.71 -9.58 -10.00
N VAL A 53 -23.67 -9.16 -11.27
CA VAL A 53 -22.41 -8.81 -11.95
C VAL A 53 -21.71 -7.65 -11.26
N ILE A 54 -22.44 -6.59 -10.92
CA ILE A 54 -21.89 -5.40 -10.26
C ILE A 54 -21.40 -5.75 -8.86
N ILE A 55 -22.18 -6.51 -8.08
CA ILE A 55 -21.82 -6.90 -6.72
C ILE A 55 -20.56 -7.76 -6.72
N VAL A 56 -20.47 -8.77 -7.59
CA VAL A 56 -19.29 -9.64 -7.69
C VAL A 56 -18.06 -8.85 -8.13
N THR A 57 -18.20 -7.99 -9.14
CA THR A 57 -17.08 -7.16 -9.61
C THR A 57 -16.62 -6.17 -8.54
N TYR A 58 -17.55 -5.56 -7.81
CA TYR A 58 -17.24 -4.68 -6.68
C TYR A 58 -16.50 -5.42 -5.57
N LEU A 59 -16.97 -6.60 -5.17
CA LEU A 59 -16.31 -7.48 -4.19
C LEU A 59 -14.89 -7.82 -4.61
N LEU A 60 -14.69 -8.23 -5.87
CA LEU A 60 -13.35 -8.50 -6.41
C LEU A 60 -12.44 -7.27 -6.38
N GLY A 61 -12.98 -6.09 -6.68
CA GLY A 61 -12.25 -4.83 -6.58
C GLY A 61 -11.82 -4.52 -5.14
N VAL A 62 -12.75 -4.62 -4.18
CA VAL A 62 -12.47 -4.41 -2.75
C VAL A 62 -11.43 -5.40 -2.24
N LEU A 63 -11.57 -6.69 -2.57
CA LEU A 63 -10.59 -7.71 -2.21
C LEU A 63 -9.22 -7.42 -2.81
N SER A 64 -9.17 -7.04 -4.09
CA SER A 64 -7.91 -6.72 -4.78
C SER A 64 -7.19 -5.54 -4.15
N ILE A 65 -7.90 -4.45 -3.87
CA ILE A 65 -7.34 -3.26 -3.20
C ILE A 65 -6.92 -3.60 -1.77
N GLY A 66 -7.72 -4.39 -1.05
CA GLY A 66 -7.41 -4.86 0.30
C GLY A 66 -6.12 -5.67 0.35
N LEU A 67 -5.99 -6.67 -0.54
CA LEU A 67 -4.78 -7.50 -0.66
C LEU A 67 -3.56 -6.66 -1.05
N TYR A 68 -3.71 -5.75 -2.02
CA TYR A 68 -2.63 -4.84 -2.41
C TYR A 68 -2.18 -3.95 -1.24
N GLY A 69 -3.13 -3.35 -0.50
CA GLY A 69 -2.84 -2.51 0.66
C GLY A 69 -2.17 -3.28 1.79
N ILE A 70 -2.56 -4.53 2.04
CA ILE A 70 -1.91 -5.42 3.00
C ILE A 70 -0.47 -5.71 2.58
N ALA A 71 -0.26 -6.12 1.32
CA ALA A 71 1.07 -6.41 0.78
C ALA A 71 2.00 -5.19 0.86
N GLU A 72 1.48 -4.01 0.50
CA GLU A 72 2.22 -2.76 0.62
C GLU A 72 2.58 -2.45 2.08
N ARG A 73 1.65 -2.64 3.02
CA ARG A 73 1.92 -2.42 4.45
C ARG A 73 3.02 -3.34 4.99
N PHE A 74 3.07 -4.61 4.56
CA PHE A 74 4.17 -5.51 4.90
C PHE A 74 5.51 -5.04 4.33
N ARG A 75 5.52 -4.60 3.06
CA ARG A 75 6.71 -4.03 2.41
C ARG A 75 7.22 -2.80 3.17
N LEU A 76 6.33 -1.89 3.54
CA LEU A 76 6.68 -0.69 4.31
C LEU A 76 7.23 -1.05 5.68
N LYS A 77 6.59 -1.97 6.41
CA LYS A 77 7.12 -2.46 7.71
C LYS A 77 8.53 -3.05 7.59
N LYS A 78 8.78 -3.84 6.54
CA LYS A 78 10.11 -4.41 6.28
C LYS A 78 11.14 -3.30 6.03
N LYS A 79 10.81 -2.30 5.20
CA LYS A 79 11.69 -1.14 4.95
C LYS A 79 11.99 -0.36 6.22
N ILE A 80 10.99 -0.07 7.04
CA ILE A 80 11.17 0.61 8.33
C ILE A 80 12.14 -0.18 9.21
N LYS A 81 11.93 -1.49 9.38
CA LYS A 81 12.81 -2.34 10.21
C LYS A 81 14.27 -2.33 9.73
N VAL A 82 14.51 -2.40 8.42
CA VAL A 82 15.87 -2.33 7.85
C VAL A 82 16.47 -0.96 8.13
N LEU A 83 15.73 0.11 7.84
CA LEU A 83 16.23 1.48 8.01
C LEU A 83 16.55 1.80 9.48
N THR A 84 15.72 1.36 10.42
CA THR A 84 15.98 1.51 11.87
C THR A 84 17.25 0.78 12.28
N ARG A 85 17.47 -0.46 11.82
CA ARG A 85 18.70 -1.20 12.12
C ARG A 85 19.94 -0.51 11.57
N THR A 86 19.89 -0.03 10.33
CA THR A 86 21.01 0.72 9.74
C THR A 86 21.29 2.01 10.51
N LEU A 87 20.25 2.68 11.02
CA LEU A 87 20.40 3.87 11.86
C LEU A 87 21.13 3.53 13.16
N GLU A 88 20.72 2.46 13.86
CA GLU A 88 21.37 1.99 15.09
C GLU A 88 22.83 1.57 14.85
N GLU A 89 23.13 0.89 13.74
CA GLU A 89 24.50 0.51 13.37
C GLU A 89 25.37 1.74 13.10
N LYS A 90 24.86 2.71 12.33
CA LYS A 90 25.56 3.97 12.04
C LYS A 90 25.79 4.81 13.30
N GLU A 91 24.83 4.82 14.21
CA GLU A 91 24.96 5.51 15.49
C GLU A 91 26.04 4.85 16.37
N LYS A 92 26.11 3.51 16.39
CA LYS A 92 27.20 2.78 17.06
C LYS A 92 28.57 3.03 16.43
N GLU A 93 28.67 3.11 15.11
CA GLU A 93 29.92 3.45 14.42
C GLU A 93 30.40 4.85 14.83
N VAL A 94 29.51 5.85 14.81
CA VAL A 94 29.84 7.21 15.25
C VAL A 94 30.25 7.23 16.73
N ASN A 95 29.55 6.50 17.59
CA ASN A 95 29.87 6.45 19.01
C ASN A 95 31.21 5.74 19.30
N ASN A 96 31.51 4.66 18.56
CA ASN A 96 32.80 3.98 18.65
C ASN A 96 33.93 4.89 18.17
N LEU A 97 33.77 5.61 17.06
CA LEU A 97 34.77 6.56 16.56
C LEU A 97 35.03 7.73 17.53
N ARG A 98 34.04 8.14 18.31
CA ARG A 98 34.19 9.18 19.34
C ARG A 98 34.83 8.67 20.64
N ASN A 99 34.76 7.37 20.90
CA ASN A 99 35.35 6.72 22.07
C ASN A 99 36.66 5.97 21.75
N LEU A 100 37.15 6.02 20.51
CA LEU A 100 38.55 5.66 20.27
C LEU A 100 39.41 6.68 21.04
N PRO A 101 40.35 6.24 21.88
CA PRO A 101 41.30 7.13 22.51
C PRO A 101 42.04 7.82 21.36
N ILE A 102 41.76 9.11 21.19
CA ILE A 102 42.52 9.97 20.30
C ILE A 102 43.93 9.92 20.87
N THR A 103 44.79 9.15 20.20
CA THR A 103 46.25 9.17 20.27
C THR A 103 46.77 10.17 21.29
N SER A 104 46.97 9.70 22.51
CA SER A 104 47.94 10.27 23.44
C SER A 104 49.33 9.90 22.93
N ASP A 105 49.70 10.41 21.75
CA ASP A 105 51.11 10.51 21.39
C ASP A 105 51.64 11.73 22.16
N PRO A 106 52.51 11.56 23.16
CA PRO A 106 53.18 12.69 23.76
C PRO A 106 54.02 13.36 22.66
N VAL A 107 53.67 14.61 22.33
CA VAL A 107 54.51 15.47 21.51
C VAL A 107 55.91 15.47 22.15
N PRO A 108 56.96 14.95 21.48
CA PRO A 108 58.29 14.96 22.05
C PRO A 108 58.70 16.40 22.31
N PRO A 109 59.28 16.74 23.48
CA PRO A 109 59.74 18.09 23.73
C PRO A 109 60.78 18.43 22.67
N SER A 110 60.48 19.48 21.89
CA SER A 110 61.43 20.09 20.97
C SER A 110 62.68 20.44 21.76
N LYS A 111 63.79 19.75 21.48
CA LYS A 111 65.10 20.09 22.02
C LYS A 111 65.38 21.56 21.67
N PRO A 112 65.76 22.41 22.64
CA PRO A 112 66.25 23.73 22.33
C PRO A 112 67.54 23.57 21.52
N ASP A 113 67.57 24.17 20.34
CA ASP A 113 68.82 24.33 19.59
C ASP A 113 69.79 25.10 20.48
N ALA A 114 70.85 24.43 20.90
CA ALA A 114 71.94 25.03 21.64
C ALA A 114 72.79 25.87 20.66
N ALA A 115 72.82 27.17 20.97
CA ALA A 115 73.82 28.22 20.69
C ALA A 115 74.83 27.99 19.56
#